data_AF-A0A382WEU2-F1
#
_entry.id   AF-A0A382WEU2-F1
#
_cell.length_a   1.000
_cell.length_b   1.000
_cell.length_c   1.000
_cell.angle_alpha   90.00
_cell.angle_beta   90.00
_cell.angle_gamma   90.00
#
_symmetry.space_group_name_H-M   'P 1'
#
loop_
_entity.id
_entity.type
_entity.pdbx_description
1 polymer ?
#
loop_
_entity_poly.entity_id
_entity_poly.type
_entity_poly.pdbx_seq_one_letter_code
_entity_poly.pdbx_strand_id
1 'polypeptide(L)' 'MKKFEKINYRKLNARQKENYNYQKISSILAEYGFSTIRLSDDWQSADFIAQHYK' A
#
# COMPACT_ATOMS: atom_id res chain seq x y z
N MET A 1 20.93 -16.45 8.55
CA MET A 1 19.89 -15.94 7.62
C MET A 1 18.62 -15.65 8.39
N LYS A 2 18.05 -14.45 8.31
CA LYS A 2 16.71 -14.19 8.86
C LYS A 2 15.67 -14.80 7.92
N LYS A 3 14.80 -15.65 8.47
CA LYS A 3 13.67 -16.22 7.74
C LYS A 3 12.55 -15.18 7.73
N PHE A 4 12.04 -14.84 6.56
CA PHE A 4 10.86 -13.99 6.47
C PHE A 4 9.62 -14.81 6.81
N GLU A 5 8.79 -14.28 7.71
CA GLU A 5 7.54 -14.91 8.12
C GLU A 5 6.35 -14.15 7.55
N LYS A 6 5.32 -14.89 7.13
CA LYS A 6 4.07 -14.27 6.70
C LYS A 6 3.38 -13.63 7.90
N ILE A 7 2.98 -12.37 7.75
CA ILE A 7 2.23 -11.66 8.78
C ILE A 7 0.77 -12.13 8.80
N ASN A 8 0.20 -12.27 10.01
CA ASN A 8 -1.22 -12.54 10.17
C ASN A 8 -2.00 -11.22 10.16
N TYR A 9 -2.71 -10.96 9.06
CA TYR A 9 -3.47 -9.72 8.86
C TYR A 9 -4.46 -9.40 9.99
N ARG A 10 -5.09 -10.42 10.60
CA ARG A 10 -6.08 -10.21 11.67
C ARG A 10 -5.46 -9.67 12.95
N LYS A 11 -4.16 -9.92 13.17
CA LYS A 11 -3.41 -9.45 14.34
C LYS A 11 -2.85 -8.03 14.18
N LEU A 12 -2.99 -7.42 13.00
CA LEU A 12 -2.53 -6.06 12.74
C LEU A 12 -3.46 -5.02 13.39
N ASN A 13 -2.88 -3.96 13.92
CA ASN A 13 -3.65 -2.78 14.32
C ASN A 13 -4.11 -1.98 13.09
N ALA A 14 -4.97 -0.97 13.28
CA ALA A 14 -5.57 -0.19 12.18
C ALA A 14 -4.51 0.42 11.24
N ARG A 15 -3.54 1.16 11.79
CA ARG A 15 -2.45 1.79 11.01
C ARG A 15 -1.58 0.77 10.27
N GLN A 16 -1.33 -0.38 10.87
CA GLN A 16 -0.60 -1.47 10.22
C GLN A 16 -1.39 -2.09 9.07
N LYS A 17 -2.71 -2.23 9.21
CA LYS A 17 -3.59 -2.72 8.14
C LYS A 17 -3.62 -1.76 6.96
N GLU A 18 -3.69 -0.46 7.21
CA GLU A 18 -3.59 0.57 6.15
C GLU A 18 -2.29 0.44 5.37
N ASN A 19 -1.15 0.37 6.07
CA ASN A 19 0.16 0.21 5.43
C ASN A 19 0.23 -1.09 4.62
N TYR A 20 -0.27 -2.20 5.19
CA TYR A 20 -0.32 -3.50 4.52
C TYR A 20 -1.16 -3.44 3.24
N ASN A 21 -2.35 -2.85 3.33
CA ASN A 21 -3.29 -2.72 2.22
C ASN A 21 -2.72 -1.82 1.12
N TYR A 22 -2.15 -0.66 1.49
CA TYR A 22 -1.49 0.24 0.54
C TYR A 22 -0.41 -0.49 -0.26
N GLN A 23 0.48 -1.22 0.42
CA GLN A 23 1.56 -1.96 -0.25
C GLN A 23 1.02 -3.10 -1.14
N LYS A 24 -0.05 -3.78 -0.72
CA LYS A 24 -0.71 -4.80 -1.53
C LYS A 24 -1.32 -4.21 -2.80
N ILE A 25 -2.02 -3.08 -2.69
CA ILE A 25 -2.63 -2.42 -3.84
C ILE A 25 -1.53 -1.86 -4.78
N SER A 26 -0.50 -1.23 -4.23
CA SER A 26 0.66 -0.74 -4.98
C SER A 26 1.34 -1.85 -5.78
N SER A 27 1.57 -3.02 -5.16
CA SER A 27 2.14 -4.18 -5.85
C SER A 27 1.29 -4.66 -7.02
N ILE A 28 -0.04 -4.66 -6.89
CA ILE A 28 -0.95 -5.05 -7.98
C ILE A 28 -0.90 -4.00 -9.08
N LEU A 29 -1.02 -2.71 -8.73
CA LEU A 29 -1.02 -1.60 -9.67
C LEU A 29 0.28 -1.49 -10.48
N ALA A 30 1.42 -1.87 -9.89
CA ALA A 30 2.70 -1.94 -10.58
C ALA A 30 2.67 -2.91 -11.79
N GLU A 31 1.90 -4.00 -11.72
CA GLU A 31 1.71 -4.93 -12.84
C GLU A 31 0.94 -4.30 -14.01
N TYR A 32 0.20 -3.22 -13.76
CA TYR A 32 -0.62 -2.50 -14.75
C TYR A 32 -0.01 -1.16 -15.17
N GLY A 33 1.27 -0.91 -14.87
CA GLY A 33 1.95 0.31 -15.33
C GLY A 33 1.62 1.56 -14.52
N PHE A 34 1.22 1.41 -13.26
CA PHE A 34 1.02 2.53 -12.35
C PHE A 34 2.16 2.66 -11.34
N SER A 35 2.60 3.88 -11.08
CA SER A 35 3.38 4.26 -9.90
C SER A 35 2.45 4.85 -8.84
N THR A 36 2.67 4.51 -7.57
CA THR A 36 1.83 4.99 -6.46
C THR A 36 2.61 5.87 -5.49
N ILE A 37 2.01 6.98 -5.05
CA ILE A 37 2.56 7.90 -4.05
C ILE A 37 1.56 8.02 -2.91
N ARG A 38 1.97 7.62 -1.71
CA ARG A 38 1.13 7.77 -0.51
C ARG A 38 1.02 9.23 -0.09
N LEU A 39 -0.18 9.65 0.27
CA LEU A 39 -0.41 10.99 0.80
C LEU A 39 -0.20 10.98 2.32
N SER A 40 0.54 11.97 2.83
CA SER A 40 0.72 12.19 4.27
C SER A 40 -0.36 13.07 4.87
N ASP A 41 -0.96 13.92 4.03
CA ASP A 41 -2.03 14.85 4.41
C ASP A 41 -3.35 14.40 3.77
N ASP A 42 -4.45 14.67 4.47
CA ASP A 42 -5.82 14.32 4.06
C ASP A 42 -6.29 15.23 2.90
N TRP A 43 -5.66 15.12 1.74
CA TRP A 43 -6.12 15.80 0.54
C TRP A 43 -7.38 15.11 0.02
N GLN A 44 -8.54 15.72 0.25
CA GLN A 44 -9.85 15.23 -0.20
C GLN A 44 -10.17 13.78 0.24
N SER A 45 -9.68 13.36 1.42
CA SER A 45 -9.84 11.98 1.94
C SER A 45 -9.22 10.90 1.04
N ALA A 46 -8.28 11.25 0.16
CA ALA A 46 -7.57 10.28 -0.66
C ALA A 46 -6.37 9.66 0.10
N ASP A 47 -6.19 8.35 -0.02
CA ASP A 47 -5.09 7.63 0.64
C ASP A 47 -3.75 7.73 -0.13
N PHE A 48 -3.80 7.70 -1.46
CA PHE A 48 -2.63 7.74 -2.34
C PHE A 48 -3.01 8.13 -3.77
N ILE A 49 -2.02 8.61 -4.52
CA ILE A 49 -2.13 8.85 -5.97
C ILE A 49 -1.61 7.62 -6.72
N ALA A 50 -2.29 7.22 -7.79
CA ALA A 50 -1.79 6.26 -8.76
C ALA A 50 -1.63 6.95 -10.12
N GLN A 51 -0.40 7.00 -10.63
CA GLN A 51 -0.06 7.61 -11.90
C GLN A 51 0.31 6.53 -12.91
N HIS A 52 -0.41 6.46 -14.01
CA HIS A 52 -0.07 5.58 -15.12
C HIS A 52 1.09 6.15 -15.94
N TYR A 53 1.94 5.30 -16.50
CA TYR A 53 3.11 5.73 -17.29
C TYR A 53 2.78 6.32 -18.68
N LYS A 54 1.51 6.41 -19.07
CA LYS A 54 1.01 7.03 -20.30
C LYS A 54 -0.11 8.00 -20.01
#